data_AF-A0A084JZB3-F1
#
_entry.id   AF-A0A084JZB3-F1
#
_cell.length_a   1.000
_cell.length_b   1.000
_cell.length_c   1.000
_cell.angle_alpha   90.00
_cell.angle_beta   90.00
_cell.angle_gamma   90.00
#
_symmetry.space_group_name_H-M   'P 1'
#
loop_
_entity.id
_entity.type
_entity.pdbx_description
1 polymer ?
#
loop_
_entity_poly.entity_id
_entity_poly.type
_entity_poly.pdbx_seq_one_letter_code
_entity_poly.pdbx_strand_id
1 'polypeptide(L)' 'MSTKFETRYANSPEAVKAYNTTQLRDEFLIDKPMVEGEINLVYTHYDRYIAGGAVPTKPLKLET' A
#
# COMPACT_ATOMS: atom_id res chain seq x y z
N MET A 1 14.33 5.36 10.23
CA MET A 1 13.02 4.91 10.75
C MET A 1 11.98 5.80 10.10
N SER A 2 11.38 5.33 9.01
CA SER A 2 10.36 6.08 8.26
C SER A 2 9.18 5.14 8.11
N THR A 3 8.06 5.50 8.72
CA THR A 3 6.77 4.87 8.45
C THR A 3 6.25 5.51 7.18
N LYS A 4 6.05 4.70 6.12
CA LYS A 4 5.53 5.18 4.84
C LYS A 4 4.07 4.80 4.74
N PHE A 5 3.25 5.78 4.38
CA PHE A 5 1.84 5.61 4.11
C PHE A 5 1.55 5.96 2.66
N GLU A 6 0.89 5.05 1.96
CA GLU A 6 0.33 5.28 0.63
C GLU A 6 -1.19 5.13 0.72
N THR A 7 -1.92 5.99 0.03
CA THR A 7 -3.38 5.92 -0.04
C THR A 7 -3.80 5.40 -1.40
N ARG A 8 -4.68 4.41 -1.42
CA ARG A 8 -5.29 3.88 -2.64
C ARG A 8 -6.79 4.10 -2.64
N TYR A 9 -7.31 4.47 -3.81
CA TYR A 9 -8.72 4.75 -4.00
C TYR A 9 -9.43 3.55 -4.60
N ALA A 10 -10.71 3.43 -4.28
CA ALA A 10 -11.56 2.43 -4.90
C ALA A 10 -11.90 2.86 -6.32
N ASN A 11 -11.67 1.97 -7.28
CA ASN A 11 -11.97 2.17 -8.69
C ASN A 11 -13.25 1.42 -9.07
N SER A 12 -14.03 1.98 -9.99
CA SER A 12 -15.25 1.34 -10.51
C SER A 12 -14.91 0.21 -11.50
N PRO A 13 -15.75 -0.83 -11.63
CA PRO A 13 -15.50 -1.90 -12.60
C PRO A 13 -15.41 -1.41 -14.04
N GLU A 14 -16.11 -0.33 -14.39
CA GLU A 14 -16.05 0.27 -15.73
C GLU A 14 -14.73 0.97 -16.00
N ALA A 15 -14.19 1.71 -15.02
CA ALA A 15 -12.88 2.35 -15.15
C ALA A 15 -11.76 1.30 -15.27
N VAL A 16 -11.79 0.26 -14.43
CA VAL A 16 -10.76 -0.79 -14.41
C VAL A 16 -10.69 -1.56 -15.74
N LYS A 17 -11.82 -1.76 -16.43
CA LYS A 17 -11.85 -2.40 -17.76
C LYS A 17 -11.06 -1.63 -18.83
N ALA A 18 -10.93 -0.31 -18.67
CA ALA A 18 -10.21 0.54 -19.61
C ALA A 18 -8.71 0.67 -19.28
N TYR A 19 -8.24 0.10 -18.16
CA TYR A 19 -6.87 0.24 -17.72
C TYR A 19 -5.90 -0.63 -18.53
N ASN A 20 -4.75 -0.06 -18.84
CA ASN A 20 -3.61 -0.81 -19.33
C ASN A 20 -2.87 -1.52 -18.18
N THR A 21 -1.90 -2.37 -18.52
CA THR A 21 -1.14 -3.16 -17.53
C THR A 21 -0.44 -2.30 -16.48
N THR A 22 0.09 -1.13 -16.86
CA THR A 22 0.77 -0.22 -15.93
C THR A 22 -0.23 0.37 -14.94
N GLN A 23 -1.35 0.89 -15.44
CA GLN A 23 -2.41 1.46 -14.61
C GLN A 23 -2.99 0.44 -13.62
N LEU A 24 -3.18 -0.81 -14.04
CA LEU A 24 -3.62 -1.87 -13.12
C LEU A 24 -2.61 -2.11 -11.99
N ARG A 25 -1.31 -2.03 -12.26
CA ARG A 25 -0.28 -2.23 -11.22
C ARG A 25 -0.20 -1.03 -10.29
N ASP A 26 -0.24 0.17 -10.83
CA ASP A 26 -0.20 1.41 -10.05
C ASP A 26 -1.38 1.46 -9.06
N GLU A 27 -2.58 1.06 -9.51
CA GLU A 27 -3.79 1.09 -8.69
C GLU A 27 -3.90 -0.10 -7.70
N PHE A 28 -3.52 -1.33 -8.09
CA PHE A 28 -3.83 -2.53 -7.30
C PHE A 28 -2.62 -3.27 -6.70
N LEU A 29 -1.42 -3.15 -7.28
CA LEU A 29 -0.25 -3.85 -6.78
C LEU A 29 0.54 -3.02 -5.75
N ILE A 30 0.75 -3.58 -4.56
CA ILE A 30 1.72 -3.08 -3.59
C ILE A 30 3.09 -3.69 -3.93
N ASP A 31 4.00 -2.91 -4.51
CA ASP A 31 5.27 -3.42 -5.08
C ASP A 31 6.28 -3.89 -4.01
N LYS A 32 6.46 -3.10 -2.94
CA LYS A 32 7.49 -3.36 -1.91
C LYS A 32 6.93 -3.26 -0.48
N PRO A 33 6.02 -4.17 -0.09
CA PRO A 33 5.44 -4.15 1.26
C PRO A 33 6.47 -4.52 2.34
N MET A 34 7.52 -5.28 1.99
CA MET A 34 8.54 -5.78 2.93
C MET A 34 9.89 -5.12 2.67
N VAL A 35 10.26 -4.15 3.49
CA VAL A 35 11.57 -3.46 3.42
C VAL A 35 12.20 -3.43 4.80
N GLU A 36 13.45 -3.90 4.90
CA GLU A 36 14.18 -3.97 6.17
C GLU A 36 14.28 -2.62 6.88
N GLY A 37 13.93 -2.58 8.16
CA GLY A 37 13.98 -1.39 9.01
C GLY A 37 12.85 -0.38 8.76
N GLU A 38 11.89 -0.71 7.90
CA GLU A 38 10.77 0.17 7.54
C GLU A 38 9.41 -0.45 7.90
N ILE A 39 8.43 0.45 8.07
CA ILE A 39 7.01 0.11 8.13
C ILE A 39 6.39 0.71 6.86
N ASN A 40 5.92 -0.13 5.95
CA ASN A 40 5.26 0.28 4.71
C ASN A 40 3.79 -0.12 4.77
N LEU A 41 2.90 0.88 4.79
CA LEU A 41 1.46 0.69 4.92
C LEU A 41 0.73 1.35 3.77
N VAL A 42 -0.29 0.65 3.29
CA VAL A 42 -1.19 1.12 2.24
C VAL A 42 -2.59 1.18 2.82
N TYR A 43 -3.12 2.39 2.98
CA TYR A 43 -4.49 2.63 3.36
C TYR A 43 -5.36 2.59 2.11
N THR A 44 -6.35 1.70 2.07
CA THR A 44 -7.23 1.57 0.93
C THR A 44 -8.63 2.09 1.22
N HIS A 45 -9.26 2.72 0.25
CA HIS A 45 -10.68 3.08 0.36
C HIS A 45 -11.63 1.90 0.12
N TYR A 46 -11.11 0.72 -0.24
CA TYR A 46 -11.86 -0.53 -0.14
C TYR A 46 -12.01 -0.89 1.34
N ASP A 47 -13.20 -0.64 1.91
CA ASP A 47 -13.55 -0.89 3.32
C ASP A 47 -12.58 -0.30 4.37
N ARG A 48 -11.72 0.65 3.97
CA ARG A 48 -10.77 1.33 4.85
C ARG A 48 -9.75 0.42 5.53
N TYR A 49 -9.49 -0.75 4.96
CA TYR A 49 -8.45 -1.62 5.51
C TYR A 49 -7.06 -1.06 5.24
N ILE A 50 -6.09 -1.48 6.05
CA ILE A 50 -4.67 -1.16 5.87
C ILE A 50 -3.94 -2.47 5.58
N ALA A 51 -3.19 -2.50 4.48
CA ALA A 51 -2.35 -3.63 4.10
C ALA A 51 -0.91 -3.17 3.97
N GLY A 52 0.04 -4.00 4.39
CA GLY A 52 1.44 -3.61 4.38
C GLY A 52 2.33 -4.57 5.15
N GLY A 53 3.57 -4.15 5.38
CA GLY A 53 4.57 -4.93 6.09
C GLY A 53 5.41 -4.07 7.02
N ALA A 54 5.88 -4.70 8.09
CA ALA A 54 6.89 -4.14 8.99
C ALA A 54 8.00 -5.17 9.12
N VAL A 55 9.23 -4.81 8.73
CA VAL A 55 10.38 -5.71 8.79
C VAL A 55 11.39 -5.15 9.80
N PRO A 56 11.26 -5.46 11.10
CA PRO A 56 12.09 -4.86 12.12
C PRO A 56 13.53 -5.41 12.09
N THR A 57 14.52 -4.54 11.90
CA THR A 57 15.94 -4.81 12.20
C THR A 57 16.36 -4.27 13.57
N LYS A 58 15.53 -3.37 14.13
CA LYS A 58 15.51 -2.82 15.49
C LYS A 58 14.04 -2.62 15.88
N PRO A 59 13.70 -2.40 17.16
CA PRO A 59 12.32 -2.08 17.54
C PRO A 59 11.77 -0.92 16.70
N LEU A 60 10.63 -1.15 16.04
CA LEU A 60 9.93 -0.17 15.24
C LEU A 60 8.70 0.31 16.01
N LYS A 61 8.52 1.63 16.10
CA LYS A 61 7.33 2.26 16.69
C LYS A 61 6.36 2.60 15.57
N LEU A 62 5.10 2.19 15.71
CA LEU A 62 4.02 2.68 14.87
C LEU A 62 3.58 4.03 15.44
N GLU A 63 3.77 5.09 14.66
CA GLU A 63 3.30 6.43 15.04
C GLU A 63 1.78 6.48 14.86
N THR A 64 1.09 7.00 15.87
CA THR A 64 -0.37 7.23 15.94
C THR A 64 -0.72 8.67 15.62
#